data_AF-A0AAE1NIQ1-F1
#
_entry.id   AF-A0AAE1NIQ1-F1
#
_cell.length_a   1.000
_cell.length_b   1.000
_cell.length_c   1.000
_cell.angle_alpha   90.00
_cell.angle_beta   90.00
_cell.angle_gamma   90.00
#
_symmetry.space_group_name_H-M   'P 1'
#
loop_
_entity.id
_entity.type
_entity.pdbx_description
1 polymer ?
#
loop_
_entity_poly.entity_id
_entity_poly.type
_entity_poly.pdbx_seq_one_letter_code
_entity_poly.pdbx_strand_id
1 'polypeptide(L)'
;MEPRRGLVKRLVQKGLQATLEWSLSVVFGVVVLCRLVWAWCKGRMVRGSVLERIAPPDCLQDTSLGSHRSIRIKNHKLHYVESGHPDNPLVVMIHGTPDFWFTWRKQIPTLSNDYRVVAVDLRGCGDSDTLPYRCHYTIPILAHDIATLISLIGSESAHLVCAGGGGQVGWYMCYHYPQLVKKMVLIHSPHPYVIRQHLHSTWHQYWKAWFVFFVRLPFLPEFAAHANDRGLVDHQLGGLLKGGAILKEEVEAYKYTFSKREDWTGPMHHLRSLDLGRVWEGEEGQPDVITKPTLLLMGDADPLLPLDTAYRSAEYVERITVKPIPGPGHLCHQGRPHQVNQAVGEFLRELPWRPLSPLTPETPYSSSSSLVGRVMGASLGAVSNTVGRYLPPKATETLEKTASLPTNLLTAAQVSFKVAETTLGLDYLY
;
A
#
# COMPACT_ATOMS: atom_id res chain seq x y z
N MET A 1 13.13 31.06 26.85
CA MET A 1 13.79 31.23 25.53
C MET A 1 13.98 29.90 24.78
N GLU A 2 14.15 28.76 25.46
CA GLU A 2 14.29 27.43 24.83
C GLU A 2 13.13 26.97 23.91
N PRO A 3 11.83 27.22 24.21
CA PRO A 3 10.74 26.74 23.35
C PRO A 3 10.76 27.37 21.96
N ARG A 4 11.20 28.64 21.87
CA ARG A 4 11.32 29.37 20.61
C ARG A 4 12.51 28.88 19.77
N ARG A 5 13.64 28.53 20.40
CA ARG A 5 14.80 27.93 19.69
C ARG A 5 14.45 26.55 19.14
N GLY A 6 13.72 25.74 19.91
CA GLY A 6 13.19 24.45 19.44
C GLY A 6 12.28 24.63 18.23
N LEU A 7 11.27 25.51 18.30
CA LEU A 7 10.35 25.77 17.18
C LEU A 7 11.07 26.24 15.90
N VAL A 8 12.02 27.18 16.02
CA VAL A 8 12.79 27.67 14.86
C VAL A 8 13.61 26.55 14.22
N LYS A 9 14.30 25.71 15.02
CA LYS A 9 15.07 24.57 14.51
C LYS A 9 14.17 23.62 13.70
N ARG A 10 12.97 23.32 14.22
CA ARG A 10 11.98 22.46 13.54
C ARG A 10 11.48 23.05 12.22
N LEU A 11 11.17 24.34 12.21
CA LEU A 11 10.75 25.03 10.99
C LEU A 11 11.86 25.03 9.93
N VAL A 12 13.11 25.26 10.34
CA VAL A 12 14.26 25.19 9.43
C VAL A 12 14.46 23.78 8.88
N GLN A 13 14.40 22.75 9.72
CA GLN A 13 14.52 21.35 9.29
C GLN A 13 13.42 20.96 8.30
N LYS A 14 12.17 21.33 8.59
CA LYS A 14 11.04 21.10 7.67
C LYS A 14 11.21 21.87 6.36
N GLY A 15 11.69 23.12 6.41
CA GLY A 15 11.99 23.91 5.22
C GLY A 15 13.07 23.28 4.35
N LEU A 16 14.18 22.84 4.94
CA LEU A 16 15.27 22.16 4.23
C LEU A 16 14.80 20.84 3.60
N GLN A 17 14.03 20.05 4.35
CA GLN A 17 13.48 18.79 3.85
C GLN A 17 12.53 19.05 2.68
N ALA A 18 11.63 20.03 2.78
CA ALA A 18 10.73 20.40 1.70
C ALA A 18 11.49 20.85 0.43
N THR A 19 12.55 21.65 0.59
CA THR A 19 13.42 22.06 -0.53
C THR A 19 14.09 20.86 -1.19
N LEU A 20 14.60 19.90 -0.41
CA LEU A 20 15.19 18.67 -0.92
C LEU A 20 14.17 17.82 -1.69
N GLU A 21 12.99 17.59 -1.10
CA GLU A 21 11.90 16.84 -1.74
C GLU A 21 11.48 17.48 -3.07
N TRP A 22 11.33 18.80 -3.13
CA TRP A 22 10.99 19.51 -4.37
C TRP A 22 12.10 19.41 -5.41
N SER A 23 13.35 19.52 -4.99
CA SER A 23 14.51 19.36 -5.89
C SER A 23 14.55 17.96 -6.49
N LEU A 24 14.35 16.92 -5.67
CA LEU A 24 14.23 15.54 -6.14
C LEU A 24 13.03 15.33 -7.06
N SER A 25 11.88 15.93 -6.73
CA SER A 25 10.68 15.87 -7.57
C SER A 25 10.96 16.38 -8.98
N VAL A 26 11.66 17.52 -9.11
CA VAL A 26 12.07 18.08 -10.41
C VAL A 26 13.05 17.15 -11.13
N VAL A 27 14.07 16.62 -10.44
CA VAL A 27 15.05 15.70 -11.03
C VAL A 27 14.36 14.46 -11.61
N PHE A 28 13.53 13.77 -10.82
CA PHE A 28 12.80 12.59 -11.31
C PHE A 28 11.78 12.94 -12.39
N GLY A 29 11.17 14.13 -12.32
CA GLY A 29 10.32 14.66 -13.38
C GLY A 29 11.04 14.76 -14.72
N VAL A 30 12.24 15.34 -14.72
CA VAL A 30 13.08 15.44 -15.93
C VAL A 30 13.46 14.05 -16.44
N VAL A 31 13.83 13.13 -15.56
CA VAL A 31 14.16 11.73 -15.95
C VAL A 31 12.97 11.06 -16.63
N VAL A 32 11.78 11.12 -16.03
CA VAL A 32 10.56 10.53 -16.61
C VAL A 32 10.19 11.21 -17.92
N LEU A 33 10.26 12.55 -18.00
CA LEU A 33 9.99 13.29 -19.23
C LEU A 33 10.95 12.88 -20.36
N CYS A 34 12.25 12.80 -20.07
CA CYS A 34 13.25 12.34 -21.04
C CYS A 34 12.95 10.91 -21.52
N ARG A 35 12.48 10.01 -20.64
CA ARG A 35 12.06 8.67 -21.03
C ARG A 35 10.83 8.66 -21.92
N LEU A 36 9.81 9.46 -21.59
CA LEU A 36 8.62 9.59 -22.42
C LEU A 36 8.98 10.13 -23.81
N VAL A 37 9.83 11.16 -23.88
CA VAL A 37 10.34 11.70 -25.15
C VAL A 37 11.17 10.66 -25.90
N TRP A 38 12.05 9.92 -25.22
CA TRP A 38 12.83 8.85 -25.85
C TRP A 38 11.95 7.72 -26.40
N ALA A 39 10.97 7.26 -25.62
CA ALA A 39 10.01 6.24 -26.02
C ALA A 39 9.19 6.71 -27.22
N TRP A 40 8.80 7.99 -27.24
CA TRP A 40 8.16 8.64 -28.39
C TRP A 40 9.06 8.66 -29.62
N CYS A 41 10.29 9.13 -29.51
CA CYS A 41 11.27 9.16 -30.60
C CYS A 41 11.58 7.76 -31.18
N LYS A 42 11.51 6.71 -30.35
CA LYS A 42 11.71 5.31 -30.76
C LYS A 42 10.44 4.65 -31.33
N GLY A 43 9.33 5.38 -31.44
CA GLY A 43 8.04 4.81 -31.85
C GLY A 43 7.49 3.75 -30.87
N ARG A 44 8.04 3.70 -29.65
CA ARG A 44 7.61 2.78 -28.58
C ARG A 44 6.42 3.34 -27.82
N MET A 45 6.21 4.66 -27.84
CA MET A 45 4.89 5.23 -27.58
C MET A 45 4.05 5.03 -28.83
N VAL A 46 3.19 4.01 -28.80
CA VAL A 46 2.28 3.70 -29.89
C VAL A 46 1.29 4.87 -30.02
N ARG A 47 1.40 5.66 -31.10
CA ARG A 47 0.39 6.66 -31.49
C ARG A 47 -0.96 5.95 -31.59
N GLY A 48 -1.95 6.38 -30.82
CA GLY A 48 -3.29 5.76 -30.79
C GLY A 48 -3.41 4.47 -29.96
N SER A 49 -2.46 4.15 -29.07
CA SER A 49 -2.54 2.94 -28.23
C SER A 49 -3.57 2.97 -27.12
N VAL A 50 -4.02 4.16 -26.69
CA VAL A 50 -5.01 4.23 -25.62
C VAL A 50 -6.33 3.78 -26.21
N LEU A 51 -6.73 2.56 -25.84
CA LEU A 51 -8.01 2.01 -26.26
C LEU A 51 -9.11 2.77 -25.51
N GLU A 52 -10.06 3.29 -26.28
CA GLU A 52 -11.27 3.86 -25.70
C GLU A 52 -12.11 2.72 -25.12
N ARG A 53 -12.47 2.84 -23.84
CA ARG A 53 -13.27 1.85 -23.14
C ARG A 53 -14.60 2.49 -22.78
N ILE A 54 -15.61 2.25 -23.61
CA ILE A 54 -16.92 2.93 -23.54
C ILE A 54 -17.83 2.27 -22.49
N ALA A 55 -17.72 0.95 -22.33
CA ALA A 55 -18.52 0.17 -21.38
C ALA A 55 -17.61 -0.55 -20.37
N PRO A 56 -18.06 -0.71 -19.13
CA PRO A 56 -17.33 -1.50 -18.13
C PRO A 56 -17.30 -2.97 -18.55
N PRO A 57 -16.18 -3.69 -18.30
CA PRO A 57 -16.13 -5.14 -18.48
C PRO A 57 -17.15 -5.90 -17.62
N ASP A 58 -17.57 -7.09 -18.06
CA ASP A 58 -18.60 -7.90 -17.40
C ASP A 58 -18.26 -8.22 -15.94
N CYS A 59 -16.98 -8.47 -15.65
CA CYS A 59 -16.52 -8.69 -14.27
C CYS A 59 -16.77 -7.52 -13.31
N LEU A 60 -16.92 -6.28 -13.78
CA LEU A 60 -17.32 -5.13 -12.95
C LEU A 60 -18.82 -5.05 -12.70
N GLN A 61 -19.62 -5.78 -13.47
CA GLN A 61 -21.08 -5.86 -13.34
C GLN A 61 -21.54 -7.19 -12.71
N ASP A 62 -20.61 -8.02 -12.26
CA ASP A 62 -20.91 -9.32 -11.67
C ASP A 62 -21.68 -9.16 -10.35
N THR A 63 -22.99 -9.39 -10.42
CA THR A 63 -23.89 -9.33 -9.27
C THR A 63 -23.57 -10.33 -8.17
N SER A 64 -22.77 -11.38 -8.44
CA SER A 64 -22.32 -12.32 -7.42
C SER A 64 -21.33 -11.68 -6.44
N LEU A 65 -20.66 -10.59 -6.84
CA LEU A 65 -19.77 -9.81 -5.97
C LEU A 65 -20.53 -8.86 -5.04
N GLY A 66 -21.82 -8.62 -5.30
CA GLY A 66 -22.66 -7.77 -4.47
C GLY A 66 -23.41 -6.70 -5.25
N SER A 67 -24.09 -5.84 -4.51
CA SER A 67 -24.84 -4.70 -5.05
C SER A 67 -24.04 -3.41 -4.95
N HIS A 68 -23.92 -2.69 -6.06
CA HIS A 68 -23.33 -1.36 -6.09
C HIS A 68 -24.26 -0.38 -5.39
N ARG A 69 -23.71 0.39 -4.45
CA ARG A 69 -24.43 1.43 -3.72
C ARG A 69 -23.58 2.69 -3.66
N SER A 70 -24.23 3.78 -3.26
CA SER A 70 -23.53 5.02 -2.97
C SER A 70 -24.18 5.75 -1.82
N ILE A 71 -23.37 6.46 -1.05
CA ILE A 71 -23.83 7.38 -0.01
C ILE A 71 -23.28 8.78 -0.27
N ARG A 72 -23.97 9.80 0.22
CA ARG A 72 -23.54 11.19 0.15
C ARG A 72 -22.96 11.60 1.50
N ILE A 73 -21.68 11.96 1.53
CA ILE A 73 -21.00 12.53 2.70
C ILE A 73 -20.79 14.01 2.42
N LYS A 74 -21.57 14.86 3.09
CA LYS A 74 -21.62 16.31 2.81
C LYS A 74 -21.89 16.54 1.31
N ASN A 75 -20.89 17.03 0.58
CA ASN A 75 -21.00 17.41 -0.83
C ASN A 75 -20.34 16.41 -1.80
N HIS A 76 -19.90 15.24 -1.33
CA HIS A 76 -19.26 14.23 -2.18
C HIS A 76 -19.94 12.86 -2.02
N LYS A 77 -20.02 12.11 -3.11
CA LYS A 77 -20.53 10.74 -3.18
C LYS A 77 -19.39 9.76 -2.93
N LEU A 78 -19.62 8.77 -2.08
CA LEU A 78 -18.81 7.57 -2.00
C LEU A 78 -19.57 6.38 -2.57
N HIS A 79 -18.93 5.65 -3.47
CA HIS A 79 -19.38 4.37 -3.97
C HIS A 79 -18.85 3.24 -3.08
N TYR A 80 -19.63 2.17 -2.97
CA TYR A 80 -19.19 0.90 -2.41
C TYR A 80 -19.99 -0.26 -3.00
N VAL A 81 -19.43 -1.47 -2.95
CA VAL A 81 -20.13 -2.72 -3.22
C VAL A 81 -20.47 -3.41 -1.90
N GLU A 82 -21.73 -3.78 -1.74
CA GLU A 82 -22.25 -4.46 -0.55
C GLU A 82 -22.65 -5.91 -0.85
N SER A 83 -22.24 -6.85 0.00
CA SER A 83 -22.64 -8.25 -0.09
C SER A 83 -22.83 -8.87 1.31
N GLY A 84 -23.69 -9.87 1.42
CA GLY A 84 -24.04 -10.53 2.68
C GLY A 84 -25.26 -9.93 3.39
N HIS A 85 -25.73 -10.61 4.45
CA HIS A 85 -26.98 -10.25 5.13
C HIS A 85 -26.84 -8.94 5.93
N PRO A 86 -27.79 -7.98 5.86
CA PRO A 86 -27.70 -6.69 6.54
C PRO A 86 -27.51 -6.75 8.06
N ASP A 87 -28.03 -7.81 8.71
CA ASP A 87 -27.94 -8.02 10.15
C ASP A 87 -26.62 -8.68 10.61
N ASN A 88 -25.79 -9.15 9.67
CA ASN A 88 -24.50 -9.74 10.01
C ASN A 88 -23.50 -8.66 10.46
N PRO A 89 -22.46 -9.02 11.24
CA PRO A 89 -21.43 -8.06 11.62
C PRO A 89 -20.77 -7.40 10.40
N LEU A 90 -20.58 -6.09 10.45
CA LEU A 90 -20.04 -5.30 9.35
C LEU A 90 -18.53 -5.52 9.18
N VAL A 91 -18.11 -5.75 7.94
CA VAL A 91 -16.72 -5.72 7.47
C VAL A 91 -16.60 -4.61 6.43
N VAL A 92 -15.73 -3.63 6.66
CA VAL A 92 -15.41 -2.58 5.67
C VAL A 92 -14.03 -2.86 5.06
N MET A 93 -13.98 -3.00 3.74
CA MET A 93 -12.76 -3.28 2.99
C MET A 93 -12.22 -2.01 2.32
N ILE A 94 -11.00 -1.61 2.66
CA ILE A 94 -10.39 -0.32 2.30
C ILE A 94 -9.17 -0.56 1.40
N HIS A 95 -9.29 -0.27 0.11
CA HIS A 95 -8.26 -0.57 -0.89
C HIS A 95 -7.01 0.35 -0.80
N GLY A 96 -5.97 -0.03 -1.54
CA GLY A 96 -4.71 0.70 -1.65
C GLY A 96 -4.73 1.83 -2.68
N THR A 97 -3.56 2.20 -3.22
CA THR A 97 -3.46 3.24 -4.26
C THR A 97 -2.32 2.93 -5.22
N PRO A 98 -2.52 3.03 -6.55
CA PRO A 98 -3.82 3.13 -7.24
C PRO A 98 -4.58 1.80 -7.14
N ASP A 99 -5.84 1.84 -6.69
CA ASP A 99 -6.73 0.67 -6.61
C ASP A 99 -8.18 1.13 -6.41
N PHE A 100 -9.12 0.18 -6.38
CA PHE A 100 -10.55 0.41 -6.14
C PHE A 100 -11.20 -0.87 -5.54
N TRP A 101 -12.50 -0.86 -5.27
CA TRP A 101 -13.24 -1.93 -4.58
C TRP A 101 -12.97 -3.33 -5.16
N PHE A 102 -12.76 -3.41 -6.48
CA PHE A 102 -12.59 -4.66 -7.22
C PHE A 102 -11.33 -5.45 -6.85
N THR A 103 -10.38 -4.83 -6.15
CA THR A 103 -9.23 -5.52 -5.53
C THR A 103 -9.69 -6.65 -4.59
N TRP A 104 -10.88 -6.50 -4.01
CA TRP A 104 -11.48 -7.40 -3.03
C TRP A 104 -12.37 -8.48 -3.62
N ARG A 105 -12.55 -8.54 -4.95
CA ARG A 105 -13.45 -9.50 -5.63
C ARG A 105 -13.26 -10.96 -5.22
N LYS A 106 -12.06 -11.33 -4.77
CA LYS A 106 -11.76 -12.70 -4.30
C LYS A 106 -12.03 -12.91 -2.82
N GLN A 107 -12.07 -11.85 -2.03
CA GLN A 107 -12.37 -11.88 -0.59
C GLN A 107 -13.88 -11.78 -0.34
N ILE A 108 -14.59 -10.96 -1.13
CA ILE A 108 -16.02 -10.66 -0.91
C ILE A 108 -16.87 -11.95 -0.82
N PRO A 109 -16.85 -12.88 -1.80
CA PRO A 109 -17.73 -14.06 -1.75
C PRO A 109 -17.43 -15.02 -0.58
N THR A 110 -16.19 -15.00 -0.07
CA THR A 110 -15.83 -15.84 1.08
C THR A 110 -16.36 -15.27 2.38
N LEU A 111 -16.32 -13.94 2.54
CA LEU A 111 -16.69 -13.26 3.79
C LEU A 111 -18.17 -12.91 3.86
N SER A 112 -18.85 -12.71 2.72
CA SER A 112 -20.27 -12.35 2.67
C SER A 112 -21.23 -13.40 3.23
N ASN A 113 -20.77 -14.65 3.41
CA ASN A 113 -21.56 -15.71 4.03
C ASN A 113 -21.80 -15.46 5.52
N ASP A 114 -20.79 -14.92 6.22
CA ASP A 114 -20.79 -14.74 7.68
C ASP A 114 -20.89 -13.25 8.08
N TYR A 115 -20.59 -12.33 7.15
CA TYR A 115 -20.47 -10.90 7.41
C TYR A 115 -21.26 -10.07 6.40
N ARG A 116 -21.67 -8.87 6.82
CA ARG A 116 -22.09 -7.81 5.90
C ARG A 116 -20.82 -7.14 5.38
N VAL A 117 -20.45 -7.39 4.14
CA VAL A 117 -19.22 -6.89 3.52
C VAL A 117 -19.51 -5.63 2.74
N VAL A 118 -18.70 -4.59 2.97
CA VAL A 118 -18.74 -3.30 2.27
C VAL A 118 -17.36 -2.99 1.72
N ALA A 119 -17.17 -3.18 0.41
CA ALA A 119 -15.94 -2.82 -0.29
C ALA A 119 -16.09 -1.41 -0.85
N VAL A 120 -15.41 -0.44 -0.22
CA VAL A 120 -15.58 0.98 -0.52
C VAL A 120 -14.56 1.45 -1.55
N ASP A 121 -15.01 2.27 -2.49
CA ASP A 121 -14.13 3.12 -3.29
C ASP A 121 -13.78 4.36 -2.48
N LEU A 122 -12.52 4.50 -2.10
CA LEU A 122 -12.03 5.72 -1.46
C LEU A 122 -12.32 6.91 -2.37
N ARG A 123 -12.52 8.08 -1.75
CA ARG A 123 -12.67 9.36 -2.44
C ARG A 123 -11.70 9.50 -3.62
N GLY A 124 -12.23 9.85 -4.78
CA GLY A 124 -11.47 10.03 -6.02
C GLY A 124 -10.91 8.74 -6.64
N CYS A 125 -11.34 7.57 -6.20
CA CYS A 125 -11.07 6.28 -6.82
C CYS A 125 -12.38 5.66 -7.31
N GLY A 126 -12.30 4.85 -8.36
CA GLY A 126 -13.45 4.14 -8.92
C GLY A 126 -14.65 5.05 -9.18
N ASP A 127 -15.82 4.68 -8.67
CA ASP A 127 -17.08 5.41 -8.89
C ASP A 127 -17.35 6.50 -7.82
N SER A 128 -16.42 6.72 -6.88
CA SER A 128 -16.48 7.80 -5.88
C SER A 128 -16.10 9.15 -6.47
N ASP A 129 -16.70 10.23 -5.96
CA ASP A 129 -16.47 11.57 -6.48
C ASP A 129 -14.99 12.00 -6.34
N THR A 130 -14.47 12.65 -7.39
CA THR A 130 -13.14 13.25 -7.41
C THR A 130 -13.23 14.74 -7.08
N LEU A 131 -12.41 15.18 -6.11
CA LEU A 131 -12.22 16.58 -5.74
C LEU A 131 -10.87 17.09 -6.28
N PRO A 132 -10.74 18.38 -6.63
CA PRO A 132 -9.58 18.86 -7.36
C PRO A 132 -8.32 19.05 -6.50
N TYR A 133 -8.46 19.26 -5.19
CA TYR A 133 -7.34 19.68 -4.34
C TYR A 133 -6.82 18.57 -3.42
N ARG A 134 -5.49 18.45 -3.33
CA ARG A 134 -4.76 17.54 -2.43
C ARG A 134 -5.25 17.57 -0.98
N CYS A 135 -5.59 18.76 -0.47
CA CYS A 135 -6.02 18.90 0.93
C CYS A 135 -7.27 18.08 1.26
N HIS A 136 -8.04 17.61 0.27
CA HIS A 136 -9.18 16.72 0.45
C HIS A 136 -8.84 15.24 0.56
N TYR A 137 -7.57 14.85 0.46
CA TYR A 137 -7.14 13.45 0.34
C TYR A 137 -6.17 13.04 1.45
N THR A 138 -6.14 13.81 2.53
CA THR A 138 -5.32 13.51 3.71
C THR A 138 -5.89 12.30 4.45
N ILE A 139 -5.02 11.55 5.13
CA ILE A 139 -5.44 10.38 5.93
C ILE A 139 -6.57 10.70 6.93
N PRO A 140 -6.53 11.82 7.69
CA PRO A 140 -7.64 12.20 8.56
C PRO A 140 -8.99 12.33 7.84
N ILE A 141 -8.97 12.89 6.64
CA ILE A 141 -10.17 13.12 5.85
C ILE A 141 -10.71 11.80 5.29
N LEU A 142 -9.83 10.93 4.76
CA LEU A 142 -10.22 9.60 4.29
C LEU A 142 -10.72 8.72 5.44
N ALA A 143 -10.14 8.83 6.64
CA ALA A 143 -10.65 8.12 7.82
C ALA A 143 -12.02 8.65 8.26
N HIS A 144 -12.23 9.97 8.21
CA HIS A 144 -13.53 10.56 8.51
C HIS A 144 -14.62 10.08 7.54
N ASP A 145 -14.28 9.90 6.26
CA ASP A 145 -15.17 9.30 5.27
C ASP A 145 -15.60 7.88 5.68
N ILE A 146 -14.65 7.04 6.08
CA ILE A 146 -14.93 5.67 6.54
C ILE A 146 -15.76 5.67 7.83
N ALA A 147 -15.43 6.52 8.80
CA ALA A 147 -16.20 6.66 10.03
C ALA A 147 -17.65 7.07 9.75
N THR A 148 -17.85 8.00 8.82
CA THR A 148 -19.18 8.46 8.40
C THR A 148 -19.92 7.37 7.61
N LEU A 149 -19.24 6.63 6.74
CA LEU A 149 -19.80 5.48 6.04
C LEU A 149 -20.35 4.44 7.01
N ILE A 150 -19.56 4.04 8.02
CA ILE A 150 -19.98 3.07 9.05
C ILE A 150 -21.26 3.55 9.76
N SER A 151 -21.30 4.84 10.15
CA SER A 151 -22.45 5.43 10.82
C SER A 151 -23.69 5.49 9.92
N LEU A 152 -23.56 5.92 8.66
CA LEU A 152 -24.68 6.03 7.72
C LEU A 152 -25.23 4.68 7.26
N ILE A 153 -24.40 3.63 7.28
CA ILE A 153 -24.82 2.24 7.05
C ILE A 153 -25.64 1.69 8.22
N GLY A 154 -25.66 2.40 9.36
CA GLY A 154 -26.41 2.03 10.56
C GLY A 154 -25.68 1.03 11.46
N SER A 155 -24.35 0.93 11.36
CA SER A 155 -23.54 0.06 12.21
C SER A 155 -22.81 0.86 13.29
N GLU A 156 -22.81 0.36 14.52
CA GLU A 156 -22.07 0.99 15.63
C GLU A 156 -20.55 0.84 15.49
N SER A 157 -20.10 -0.27 14.89
CA SER A 157 -18.69 -0.57 14.67
C SER A 157 -18.51 -1.64 13.59
N ALA A 158 -17.31 -1.74 13.04
CA ALA A 158 -16.96 -2.65 11.96
C ALA A 158 -15.64 -3.39 12.23
N HIS A 159 -15.46 -4.51 11.55
CA HIS A 159 -14.12 -5.05 11.25
C HIS A 159 -13.57 -4.30 10.04
N LEU A 160 -12.30 -3.90 10.10
CA LEU A 160 -11.63 -3.25 8.97
C LEU A 160 -10.70 -4.24 8.28
N VAL A 161 -10.74 -4.29 6.95
CA VAL A 161 -9.79 -5.04 6.12
C VAL A 161 -9.15 -4.08 5.14
N CYS A 162 -7.87 -3.78 5.33
CA CYS A 162 -7.19 -2.70 4.61
C CYS A 162 -6.00 -3.25 3.81
N ALA A 163 -5.77 -2.70 2.61
CA ALA A 163 -4.59 -3.04 1.80
C ALA A 163 -3.78 -1.81 1.39
N GLY A 164 -2.45 -1.97 1.31
CA GLY A 164 -1.52 -0.94 0.86
C GLY A 164 -1.75 0.42 1.54
N GLY A 165 -2.01 1.47 0.75
CA GLY A 165 -2.32 2.82 1.24
C GLY A 165 -3.57 2.91 2.13
N GLY A 166 -4.59 2.07 1.91
CA GLY A 166 -5.79 2.01 2.75
C GLY A 166 -5.49 1.59 4.18
N GLY A 167 -4.38 0.88 4.42
CA GLY A 167 -3.93 0.57 5.77
C GLY A 167 -3.54 1.80 6.58
N GLN A 168 -3.07 2.89 5.95
CA GLN A 168 -2.83 4.15 6.66
C GLN A 168 -4.13 4.74 7.23
N VAL A 169 -5.23 4.59 6.48
CA VAL A 169 -6.57 4.93 6.93
C VAL A 169 -6.98 4.02 8.10
N GLY A 170 -6.75 2.71 7.99
CA GLY A 170 -7.00 1.74 9.06
C GLY A 170 -6.27 2.05 10.37
N TRP A 171 -4.96 2.34 10.28
CA TRP A 171 -4.15 2.77 11.43
C TRP A 171 -4.74 4.03 12.07
N TYR A 172 -5.08 5.04 11.27
CA TYR A 172 -5.69 6.27 11.76
C TYR A 172 -7.05 6.04 12.42
N MET A 173 -7.88 5.13 11.88
CA MET A 173 -9.15 4.73 12.49
C MET A 173 -8.96 4.11 13.87
N CYS A 174 -7.96 3.24 14.05
CA CYS A 174 -7.66 2.65 15.35
C CYS A 174 -7.20 3.69 16.38
N TYR A 175 -6.47 4.72 15.96
CA TYR A 175 -6.01 5.81 16.84
C TYR A 175 -7.13 6.78 17.23
N HIS A 176 -7.92 7.22 16.26
CA HIS A 176 -8.84 8.35 16.45
C HIS A 176 -10.32 7.97 16.51
N TYR A 177 -10.68 6.78 16.03
CA TYR A 177 -12.03 6.22 16.08
C TYR A 177 -12.05 4.79 16.65
N PRO A 178 -11.35 4.48 17.77
CA PRO A 178 -11.24 3.13 18.28
C PRO A 178 -12.60 2.49 18.58
N GLN A 179 -13.62 3.27 18.98
CA GLN A 179 -14.97 2.80 19.22
C GLN A 179 -15.65 2.20 17.97
N LEU A 180 -15.27 2.64 16.77
CA LEU A 180 -15.82 2.15 15.51
C LEU A 180 -15.10 0.89 15.00
N VAL A 181 -13.98 0.49 15.62
CA VAL A 181 -13.15 -0.63 15.15
C VAL A 181 -13.21 -1.81 16.13
N LYS A 182 -13.72 -2.96 15.65
CA LYS A 182 -13.74 -4.22 16.41
C LYS A 182 -12.43 -5.01 16.25
N LYS A 183 -12.00 -5.24 15.01
CA LYS A 183 -10.74 -5.88 14.64
C LYS A 183 -10.20 -5.24 13.36
N MET A 184 -8.90 -5.31 13.14
CA MET A 184 -8.26 -4.77 11.95
C MET A 184 -7.42 -5.84 11.25
N VAL A 185 -7.56 -5.95 9.94
CA VAL A 185 -6.70 -6.73 9.06
C VAL A 185 -5.94 -5.76 8.17
N LEU A 186 -4.63 -5.92 8.10
CA LEU A 186 -3.72 -5.12 7.29
C LEU A 186 -3.00 -6.02 6.29
N ILE A 187 -3.08 -5.70 5.01
CA ILE A 187 -2.46 -6.47 3.92
C ILE A 187 -1.42 -5.57 3.25
N HIS A 188 -0.14 -5.88 3.42
CA HIS A 188 0.97 -5.03 2.97
C HIS A 188 0.89 -3.59 3.47
N SER A 189 0.45 -3.42 4.72
CA SER A 189 0.31 -2.11 5.34
C SER A 189 0.99 -2.03 6.70
N PRO A 190 2.34 -1.98 6.76
CA PRO A 190 3.07 -1.72 7.98
C PRO A 190 2.66 -0.41 8.65
N HIS A 191 3.01 -0.28 9.93
CA HIS A 191 2.72 0.91 10.72
C HIS A 191 3.36 2.17 10.08
N PRO A 192 2.67 3.34 10.04
CA PRO A 192 3.16 4.54 9.36
C PRO A 192 4.54 4.97 9.84
N TYR A 193 4.79 4.86 11.15
CA TYR A 193 6.08 5.20 11.75
C TYR A 193 7.20 4.26 11.29
N VAL A 194 6.92 2.96 11.13
CA VAL A 194 7.88 1.97 10.62
C VAL A 194 8.20 2.24 9.16
N ILE A 195 7.20 2.61 8.34
CA ILE A 195 7.41 2.98 6.94
C ILE A 195 8.34 4.19 6.85
N ARG A 196 8.10 5.24 7.63
CA ARG A 196 8.96 6.44 7.67
C ARG A 196 10.38 6.09 8.12
N GLN A 197 10.54 5.30 9.18
CA GLN A 197 11.86 4.86 9.62
C GLN A 197 12.58 4.02 8.56
N HIS A 198 11.87 3.10 7.89
CA HIS A 198 12.45 2.26 6.83
C HIS A 198 12.89 3.10 5.63
N LEU A 199 12.05 4.01 5.17
CA LEU A 199 12.34 4.92 4.08
C LEU A 199 13.61 5.74 4.32
N HIS A 200 13.78 6.24 5.55
CA HIS A 200 14.92 7.07 5.95
C HIS A 200 16.09 6.27 6.53
N SER A 201 16.04 4.93 6.50
CA SER A 201 17.07 4.07 7.09
C SER A 201 18.39 4.10 6.32
N THR A 202 18.32 4.20 4.99
CA THR A 202 19.49 4.26 4.11
C THR A 202 19.19 5.14 2.91
N TRP A 203 20.24 5.70 2.31
CA TRP A 203 20.11 6.46 1.07
C TRP A 203 19.49 5.64 -0.06
N HIS A 204 19.80 4.34 -0.12
CA HIS A 204 19.23 3.41 -1.10
C HIS A 204 17.71 3.30 -0.98
N GLN A 205 17.18 3.12 0.23
CA GLN A 205 15.73 3.04 0.44
C GLN A 205 15.04 4.37 0.15
N TYR A 206 15.67 5.48 0.53
CA TYR A 206 15.18 6.81 0.22
C TYR A 206 15.06 7.03 -1.29
N TRP A 207 16.05 6.59 -2.07
CA TRP A 207 16.01 6.64 -3.54
C TRP A 207 15.05 5.64 -4.17
N LYS A 208 14.89 4.44 -3.61
CA LYS A 208 13.88 3.48 -4.09
C LYS A 208 12.46 4.02 -4.04
N ALA A 209 12.17 4.92 -3.10
CA ALA A 209 10.90 5.62 -3.03
C ALA A 209 10.80 6.83 -3.97
N TRP A 210 11.61 6.90 -5.04
CA TRP A 210 11.62 8.02 -5.98
C TRP A 210 10.23 8.40 -6.50
N PHE A 211 9.34 7.42 -6.66
CA PHE A 211 7.98 7.63 -7.15
C PHE A 211 7.19 8.58 -6.23
N VAL A 212 7.45 8.57 -4.91
CA VAL A 212 6.85 9.49 -3.93
C VAL A 212 7.22 10.94 -4.20
N PHE A 213 8.44 11.19 -4.69
CA PHE A 213 8.86 12.54 -5.10
C PHE A 213 8.29 12.88 -6.47
N PHE A 214 8.37 11.95 -7.43
CA PHE A 214 7.83 12.16 -8.77
C PHE A 214 6.34 12.56 -8.74
N VAL A 215 5.51 11.88 -7.94
CA VAL A 215 4.07 12.20 -7.86
C VAL A 215 3.77 13.59 -7.31
N ARG A 216 4.73 14.30 -6.67
CA ARG A 216 4.51 15.67 -6.18
C ARG A 216 4.41 16.71 -7.29
N LEU A 217 4.90 16.40 -8.49
CA LEU A 217 4.78 17.30 -9.63
C LEU A 217 3.32 17.43 -10.08
N PRO A 218 2.88 18.63 -10.49
CA PRO A 218 1.55 18.80 -11.05
C PRO A 218 1.50 18.20 -12.47
N PHE A 219 0.40 17.55 -12.81
CA PHE A 219 0.01 17.09 -14.16
C PHE A 219 0.86 15.99 -14.81
N LEU A 220 2.18 15.99 -14.61
CA LEU A 220 3.11 15.07 -15.24
C LEU A 220 2.89 13.61 -14.75
N PRO A 221 2.70 13.33 -13.45
CA PRO A 221 2.40 11.98 -12.98
C PRO A 221 1.10 11.42 -13.53
N GLU A 222 0.04 12.23 -13.59
CA GLU A 222 -1.25 11.85 -14.18
C GLU A 222 -1.11 11.55 -15.68
N PHE A 223 -0.34 12.36 -16.40
CA PHE A 223 -0.06 12.12 -17.82
C PHE A 223 0.73 10.83 -18.03
N ALA A 224 1.75 10.61 -17.21
CA ALA A 224 2.63 9.45 -17.30
C ALA A 224 1.86 8.15 -16.98
N ALA A 225 0.99 8.17 -15.96
CA ALA A 225 0.12 7.04 -15.61
C ALA A 225 -0.91 6.69 -16.70
N HIS A 226 -1.34 7.69 -17.49
CA HIS A 226 -2.23 7.51 -18.65
C HIS A 226 -1.48 7.03 -19.91
N ALA A 227 -0.16 7.17 -19.98
CA ALA A 227 0.59 6.78 -21.17
C ALA A 227 0.55 5.26 -21.45
N ASN A 228 0.81 4.87 -22.70
CA ASN A 228 0.95 3.48 -23.15
C ASN A 228 -0.23 2.57 -22.75
N ASP A 229 -1.47 3.01 -22.98
CA ASP A 229 -2.69 2.28 -22.58
C ASP A 229 -2.72 1.88 -21.10
N ARG A 230 -2.32 2.81 -20.21
CA ARG A 230 -2.16 2.56 -18.77
C ARG A 230 -1.14 1.46 -18.52
N GLY A 231 0.04 1.58 -19.10
CA GLY A 231 1.14 0.65 -18.88
C GLY A 231 1.53 0.50 -17.40
N LEU A 232 1.18 1.47 -16.55
CA LEU A 232 1.30 1.34 -15.09
C LEU A 232 0.44 0.20 -14.53
N VAL A 233 -0.78 0.01 -15.04
CA VAL A 233 -1.66 -1.11 -14.67
C VAL A 233 -1.06 -2.43 -15.14
N ASP A 234 -0.54 -2.50 -16.37
CA ASP A 234 0.13 -3.68 -16.89
C ASP A 234 1.37 -4.04 -16.05
N HIS A 235 2.12 -3.04 -15.60
CA HIS A 235 3.26 -3.25 -14.71
C HIS A 235 2.83 -3.78 -13.33
N GLN A 236 1.83 -3.15 -12.71
CA GLN A 236 1.34 -3.51 -11.38
C GLN A 236 0.73 -4.91 -11.34
N LEU A 237 -0.02 -5.28 -12.37
CA LEU A 237 -0.79 -6.52 -12.44
C LEU A 237 -0.11 -7.61 -13.28
N GLY A 238 0.91 -7.27 -14.08
CA GLY A 238 1.52 -8.18 -15.05
C GLY A 238 2.18 -9.41 -14.42
N GLY A 239 2.76 -9.27 -13.22
CA GLY A 239 3.29 -10.42 -12.47
C GLY A 239 2.18 -11.40 -12.06
N LEU A 240 1.04 -10.89 -11.63
CA LEU A 240 -0.13 -11.69 -11.27
C LEU A 240 -0.76 -12.35 -12.50
N LEU A 241 -0.85 -11.62 -13.62
CA LEU A 241 -1.39 -12.12 -14.88
C LEU A 241 -0.51 -13.26 -15.43
N LYS A 242 0.81 -13.06 -15.47
CA LYS A 242 1.77 -14.10 -15.90
C LYS A 242 1.75 -15.32 -14.99
N GLY A 243 1.53 -15.12 -13.69
CA GLY A 243 1.38 -16.19 -12.71
C GLY A 243 0.02 -16.90 -12.76
N GLY A 244 -0.91 -16.48 -13.63
CA GLY A 244 -2.25 -17.05 -13.72
C GLY A 244 -3.13 -16.74 -12.50
N ALA A 245 -2.70 -15.84 -11.62
CA ALA A 245 -3.48 -15.46 -10.46
C ALA A 245 -4.66 -14.58 -10.85
N ILE A 246 -4.55 -13.78 -11.91
CA ILE A 246 -5.63 -12.92 -12.40
C ILE A 246 -5.88 -13.18 -13.89
N LEU A 247 -7.07 -12.82 -14.37
CA LEU A 247 -7.46 -12.95 -15.76
C LEU A 247 -7.18 -11.67 -16.55
N LYS A 248 -7.08 -11.79 -17.88
CA LYS A 248 -6.89 -10.63 -18.76
C LYS A 248 -8.05 -9.63 -18.66
N GLU A 249 -9.28 -10.12 -18.53
CA GLU A 249 -10.46 -9.29 -18.34
C GLU A 249 -10.38 -8.45 -17.06
N GLU A 250 -9.82 -9.01 -15.98
CA GLU A 250 -9.60 -8.27 -14.73
C GLU A 250 -8.58 -7.15 -14.91
N VAL A 251 -7.56 -7.33 -15.75
CA VAL A 251 -6.63 -6.23 -16.11
C VAL A 251 -7.38 -5.14 -16.90
N GLU A 252 -8.25 -5.53 -17.83
CA GLU A 252 -9.08 -4.56 -18.57
C GLU A 252 -10.05 -3.80 -17.66
N ALA A 253 -10.53 -4.41 -16.57
CA ALA A 253 -11.34 -3.71 -15.57
C ALA A 253 -10.55 -2.58 -14.90
N TYR A 254 -9.29 -2.81 -14.53
CA TYR A 254 -8.43 -1.73 -14.02
C TYR A 254 -8.17 -0.66 -15.08
N LYS A 255 -7.89 -1.05 -16.32
CA LYS A 255 -7.67 -0.07 -17.40
C LYS A 255 -8.92 0.74 -17.75
N TYR A 256 -10.11 0.15 -17.61
CA TYR A 256 -11.40 0.83 -17.72
C TYR A 256 -11.59 1.85 -16.60
N THR A 257 -11.37 1.44 -15.34
CA THR A 257 -11.53 2.33 -14.17
C THR A 257 -10.54 3.50 -14.18
N PHE A 258 -9.37 3.32 -14.77
CA PHE A 258 -8.35 4.36 -14.95
C PHE A 258 -8.26 4.86 -16.40
N SER A 259 -9.39 4.83 -17.12
CA SER A 259 -9.46 5.16 -18.56
C SER A 259 -9.45 6.66 -18.84
N LYS A 260 -9.77 7.52 -17.90
CA LYS A 260 -9.70 8.98 -18.04
C LYS A 260 -8.52 9.52 -17.25
N ARG A 261 -8.06 10.72 -17.61
CA ARG A 261 -6.94 11.35 -16.89
C ARG A 261 -7.37 11.75 -15.48
N GLU A 262 -8.62 12.16 -15.36
CA GLU A 262 -9.26 12.62 -14.13
C GLU A 262 -9.30 11.50 -13.09
N ASP A 263 -9.42 10.24 -13.52
CA ASP A 263 -9.43 9.04 -12.65
C ASP A 263 -8.11 8.84 -11.88
N TRP A 264 -7.02 9.44 -12.36
CA TRP A 264 -5.72 9.43 -11.68
C TRP A 264 -5.58 10.53 -10.63
N THR A 265 -6.46 11.53 -10.62
CA THR A 265 -6.36 12.68 -9.71
C THR A 265 -6.44 12.25 -8.25
N GLY A 266 -7.40 11.40 -7.89
CA GLY A 266 -7.54 10.87 -6.53
C GLY A 266 -6.35 10.04 -6.08
N PRO A 267 -5.97 8.97 -6.81
CA PRO A 267 -4.77 8.20 -6.53
C PRO A 267 -3.50 9.04 -6.37
N MET A 268 -3.26 10.01 -7.25
CA MET A 268 -2.09 10.88 -7.13
C MET A 268 -2.18 11.75 -5.87
N HIS A 269 -3.36 12.24 -5.51
CA HIS A 269 -3.53 13.00 -4.27
C HIS A 269 -3.42 12.17 -3.00
N HIS A 270 -3.82 10.89 -2.99
CA HIS A 270 -3.53 9.97 -1.89
C HIS A 270 -2.02 9.88 -1.67
N LEU A 271 -1.26 9.57 -2.74
CA LEU A 271 0.20 9.43 -2.66
C LEU A 271 0.89 10.74 -2.25
N ARG A 272 0.46 11.87 -2.83
CA ARG A 272 0.96 13.20 -2.46
C ARG A 272 0.69 13.49 -0.98
N SER A 273 -0.43 13.03 -0.42
CA SER A 273 -0.83 13.34 0.96
C SER A 273 -0.22 12.42 2.00
N LEU A 274 0.52 11.39 1.61
CA LEU A 274 1.29 10.56 2.55
C LEU A 274 2.36 11.40 3.24
N ASP A 275 2.38 11.32 4.58
CA ASP A 275 3.48 11.83 5.36
C ASP A 275 4.61 10.80 5.40
N LEU A 276 5.61 11.04 4.58
CA LEU A 276 6.81 10.22 4.47
C LEU A 276 8.03 10.98 5.01
N GLY A 277 7.79 12.01 5.82
CA GLY A 277 8.84 12.83 6.38
C GLY A 277 9.72 12.06 7.37
N ARG A 278 10.93 12.55 7.59
CA ARG A 278 11.84 11.95 8.57
C ARG A 278 11.21 12.04 9.96
N VAL A 279 11.34 10.97 10.74
CA VAL A 279 11.03 10.99 12.16
C VAL A 279 12.24 11.58 12.89
N TRP A 280 12.04 12.69 13.59
CA TRP A 280 13.09 13.33 14.40
C TRP A 280 12.88 13.02 15.88
N GLU A 281 13.94 12.63 16.58
CA GLU A 281 13.90 12.37 18.03
C GLU A 281 13.40 13.60 18.79
N GLY A 282 12.37 13.41 19.61
CA GLY A 282 11.77 14.47 20.44
C GLY A 282 10.82 15.43 19.72
N GLU A 283 10.56 15.26 18.41
CA GLU A 283 9.52 16.03 17.70
C GLU A 283 8.13 15.42 17.82
N GLU A 284 8.06 14.10 17.69
CA GLU A 284 6.85 13.31 17.84
C GLU A 284 7.06 12.44 19.09
N GLY A 285 6.09 12.44 20.01
CA GLY A 285 6.08 11.46 21.09
C GLY A 285 6.09 10.03 20.52
N GLN A 286 6.39 9.03 21.35
CA GLN A 286 6.15 7.66 20.91
C GLN A 286 4.67 7.52 20.53
N PRO A 287 4.36 6.96 19.35
CA PRO A 287 2.97 6.76 18.97
C PRO A 287 2.30 5.83 19.97
N ASP A 288 1.02 6.07 20.23
CA ASP A 288 0.25 5.26 21.18
C ASP A 288 0.21 3.79 20.71
N VAL A 289 0.07 2.88 21.67
CA VAL A 289 -0.10 1.46 21.38
C VAL A 289 -1.55 1.19 21.00
N ILE A 290 -1.76 0.54 19.86
CA ILE A 290 -3.09 0.12 19.43
C ILE A 290 -3.52 -1.12 20.21
N THR A 291 -4.68 -1.02 20.85
CA THR A 291 -5.25 -2.10 21.68
C THR A 291 -6.17 -3.03 20.88
N LYS A 292 -6.52 -2.64 19.65
CA LYS A 292 -7.43 -3.40 18.78
C LYS A 292 -6.73 -4.66 18.25
N PRO A 293 -7.38 -5.85 18.35
CA PRO A 293 -6.85 -7.04 17.72
C PRO A 293 -6.55 -6.79 16.24
N THR A 294 -5.32 -7.11 15.83
CA THR A 294 -4.81 -6.81 14.50
C THR A 294 -4.17 -8.04 13.86
N LEU A 295 -4.53 -8.34 12.62
CA LEU A 295 -3.83 -9.29 11.77
C LEU A 295 -3.07 -8.52 10.70
N LEU A 296 -1.76 -8.76 10.57
CA LEU A 296 -0.93 -8.19 9.51
C LEU A 296 -0.45 -9.30 8.58
N LEU A 297 -0.94 -9.28 7.34
CA LEU A 297 -0.56 -10.18 6.26
C LEU A 297 0.46 -9.50 5.34
N MET A 298 1.55 -10.20 5.04
CA MET A 298 2.59 -9.66 4.17
C MET A 298 3.21 -10.74 3.30
N GLY A 299 3.18 -10.53 1.99
CA GLY A 299 3.95 -11.29 1.03
C GLY A 299 5.45 -11.19 1.30
N ASP A 300 6.16 -12.32 1.29
CA ASP A 300 7.59 -12.38 1.59
C ASP A 300 8.50 -11.96 0.42
N ALA A 301 7.94 -11.78 -0.77
CA ALA A 301 8.63 -11.35 -1.99
C ALA A 301 8.25 -9.92 -2.42
N ASP A 302 7.81 -9.06 -1.49
CA ASP A 302 7.45 -7.67 -1.78
C ASP A 302 8.71 -6.82 -2.10
N PRO A 303 8.78 -6.21 -3.30
CA PRO A 303 9.95 -5.42 -3.70
C PRO A 303 10.01 -4.03 -3.05
N LEU A 304 8.89 -3.54 -2.52
CA LEU A 304 8.75 -2.19 -1.95
C LEU A 304 8.98 -2.18 -0.44
N LEU A 305 8.39 -3.14 0.27
CA LEU A 305 8.48 -3.22 1.72
C LEU A 305 8.97 -4.61 2.11
N PRO A 306 10.09 -4.74 2.84
CA PRO A 306 10.54 -6.04 3.32
C PRO A 306 9.70 -6.52 4.49
N LEU A 307 9.63 -7.85 4.66
CA LEU A 307 8.85 -8.51 5.74
C LEU A 307 9.21 -8.00 7.14
N ASP A 308 10.46 -7.57 7.37
CA ASP A 308 10.90 -6.92 8.61
C ASP A 308 10.00 -5.75 9.05
N THR A 309 9.46 -4.98 8.09
CA THR A 309 8.56 -3.87 8.41
C THR A 309 7.26 -4.33 9.05
N ALA A 310 6.74 -5.51 8.70
CA ALA A 310 5.59 -6.10 9.38
C ALA A 310 5.91 -6.50 10.81
N TYR A 311 7.07 -7.13 11.05
CA TYR A 311 7.49 -7.52 12.40
C TYR A 311 7.72 -6.32 13.31
N ARG A 312 8.40 -5.27 12.83
CA ARG A 312 8.59 -4.02 13.58
C ARG A 312 7.29 -3.29 13.85
N SER A 313 6.26 -3.48 13.01
CA SER A 313 4.94 -2.91 13.26
C SER A 313 4.27 -3.50 14.50
N ALA A 314 4.69 -4.69 14.94
CA ALA A 314 4.17 -5.32 16.14
C ALA A 314 4.51 -4.55 17.43
N GLU A 315 5.54 -3.70 17.41
CA GLU A 315 5.89 -2.85 18.57
C GLU A 315 4.82 -1.80 18.89
N TYR A 316 3.94 -1.51 17.93
CA TYR A 316 2.90 -0.47 18.05
C TYR A 316 1.50 -1.03 18.32
N VAL A 317 1.38 -2.35 18.53
CA VAL A 317 0.10 -3.03 18.69
C VAL A 317 0.17 -4.04 19.84
N GLU A 318 -0.73 -3.90 20.80
CA GLU A 318 -0.81 -4.80 21.96
C GLU A 318 -1.15 -6.24 21.54
N ARG A 319 -2.02 -6.39 20.54
CA ARG A 319 -2.58 -7.67 20.10
C ARG A 319 -2.44 -7.81 18.59
N ILE A 320 -1.32 -8.38 18.15
CA ILE A 320 -1.02 -8.53 16.74
C ILE A 320 -0.62 -9.96 16.38
N THR A 321 -1.16 -10.43 15.26
CA THR A 321 -0.69 -11.62 14.57
C THR A 321 -0.06 -11.18 13.26
N VAL A 322 1.22 -11.48 13.05
CA VAL A 322 1.91 -11.25 11.78
C VAL A 322 2.00 -12.57 11.04
N LYS A 323 1.42 -12.67 9.84
CA LYS A 323 1.43 -13.89 9.03
C LYS A 323 2.02 -13.61 7.64
N PRO A 324 3.25 -14.08 7.39
CA PRO A 324 3.84 -14.03 6.06
C PRO A 324 3.05 -14.89 5.07
N ILE A 325 2.92 -14.43 3.83
CA ILE A 325 2.27 -15.15 2.72
C ILE A 325 3.35 -15.54 1.71
N PRO A 326 3.67 -16.83 1.52
CA PRO A 326 4.76 -17.24 0.65
C PRO A 326 4.53 -16.98 -0.85
N GLY A 327 5.45 -16.23 -1.46
CA GLY A 327 5.57 -16.04 -2.90
C GLY A 327 5.00 -14.75 -3.50
N PRO A 328 3.80 -14.26 -3.17
CA PRO A 328 3.30 -13.04 -3.81
C PRO A 328 4.06 -11.81 -3.32
N GLY A 329 4.22 -10.84 -4.22
CA GLY A 329 4.70 -9.49 -3.89
C GLY A 329 3.60 -8.65 -3.23
N HIS A 330 3.60 -7.34 -3.50
CA HIS A 330 2.76 -6.32 -2.83
C HIS A 330 1.23 -6.55 -2.85
N LEU A 331 0.71 -7.40 -3.76
CA LEU A 331 -0.71 -7.68 -3.94
C LEU A 331 -1.06 -9.14 -3.54
N CYS A 332 -0.63 -9.58 -2.36
CA CYS A 332 -0.81 -10.97 -1.94
C CYS A 332 -2.26 -11.43 -1.82
N HIS A 333 -3.20 -10.53 -1.53
CA HIS A 333 -4.63 -10.84 -1.51
C HIS A 333 -5.20 -11.19 -2.89
N GLN A 334 -4.60 -10.66 -3.95
CA GLN A 334 -4.94 -11.03 -5.33
C GLN A 334 -4.15 -12.26 -5.79
N GLY A 335 -2.87 -12.38 -5.39
CA GLY A 335 -1.97 -13.45 -5.81
C GLY A 335 -2.18 -14.80 -5.10
N ARG A 336 -2.57 -14.78 -3.82
CA ARG A 336 -2.81 -15.95 -2.97
C ARG A 336 -4.15 -15.83 -2.22
N PRO A 337 -5.28 -15.66 -2.94
CA PRO A 337 -6.56 -15.35 -2.34
C PRO A 337 -7.01 -16.40 -1.33
N HIS A 338 -6.83 -17.70 -1.59
CA HIS A 338 -7.23 -18.74 -0.65
C HIS A 338 -6.52 -18.65 0.71
N GLN A 339 -5.20 -18.41 0.72
CA GLN A 339 -4.43 -18.28 1.95
C GLN A 339 -4.81 -17.02 2.73
N VAL A 340 -5.01 -15.92 2.01
CA VAL A 340 -5.46 -14.66 2.61
C VAL A 340 -6.88 -14.80 3.18
N ASN A 341 -7.82 -15.34 2.40
CA ASN A 341 -9.20 -15.54 2.83
C ASN A 341 -9.28 -16.46 4.06
N GLN A 342 -8.50 -17.53 4.08
CA GLN A 342 -8.41 -18.41 5.23
C GLN A 342 -7.93 -17.66 6.48
N ALA A 343 -6.79 -16.95 6.38
CA ALA A 343 -6.24 -16.20 7.49
C ALA A 343 -7.19 -15.11 8.01
N VAL A 344 -7.84 -14.39 7.10
CA VAL A 344 -8.81 -13.35 7.45
C VAL A 344 -10.05 -13.98 8.10
N GLY A 345 -10.61 -15.05 7.53
CA GLY A 345 -11.78 -15.72 8.07
C GLY A 345 -11.53 -16.33 9.46
N GLU A 346 -10.36 -16.98 9.66
CA GLU A 346 -9.93 -17.50 10.97
C GLU A 346 -9.86 -16.36 12.00
N PHE A 347 -9.10 -15.31 11.69
CA PHE A 347 -8.92 -14.17 12.60
C PHE A 347 -10.23 -13.43 12.91
N LEU A 348 -11.13 -13.25 11.94
CA LEU A 348 -12.39 -12.57 12.18
C LEU A 348 -13.34 -13.42 13.03
N ARG A 349 -13.40 -14.75 12.81
CA ARG A 349 -14.24 -15.69 13.57
C ARG A 349 -13.76 -15.97 14.99
N GLU A 350 -12.46 -15.86 15.26
CA GLU A 350 -11.92 -16.05 16.60
C GLU A 350 -12.71 -15.22 17.62
N LEU A 351 -13.19 -15.86 18.69
CA LEU A 351 -13.90 -15.18 19.78
C LEU A 351 -13.05 -14.02 20.33
N PRO A 352 -13.66 -12.97 20.91
CA PRO A 352 -12.90 -11.88 21.51
C PRO A 352 -11.87 -12.46 22.49
N TRP A 353 -10.61 -12.14 22.24
CA TRP A 353 -9.48 -12.54 23.07
C TRP A 353 -9.81 -12.23 24.54
N ARG A 354 -9.83 -13.27 25.38
CA ARG A 354 -9.89 -13.09 26.83
C ARG A 354 -8.47 -12.72 27.28
N PRO A 355 -8.30 -11.63 28.05
CA PRO A 355 -7.02 -11.40 28.69
C PRO A 355 -6.63 -12.63 29.50
N LEU A 356 -5.40 -13.08 29.35
CA LEU A 356 -4.79 -13.85 30.43
C LEU A 356 -4.91 -12.96 31.66
N SER A 357 -5.48 -13.50 32.75
CA SER A 357 -5.57 -12.80 34.03
C SER A 357 -4.24 -12.10 34.31
N PRO A 358 -4.22 -10.83 34.76
CA PRO A 358 -2.97 -10.17 35.10
C PRO A 358 -2.20 -11.10 36.03
N LEU A 359 -0.99 -11.51 35.63
CA LEU A 359 -0.09 -12.17 36.54
C LEU A 359 0.15 -11.17 37.67
N THR A 360 -0.41 -11.45 38.84
CA THR A 360 -0.05 -10.76 40.07
C THR A 360 1.46 -10.87 40.20
N PRO A 361 2.19 -9.74 40.31
CA PRO A 361 3.64 -9.75 40.32
C PRO A 361 4.12 -10.33 41.66
N GLU A 362 4.31 -11.64 41.72
CA GLU A 362 5.10 -12.24 42.79
C GLU A 362 6.57 -12.21 42.40
N THR A 363 7.29 -11.30 43.06
CA THR A 363 8.75 -11.18 43.18
C THR A 363 9.57 -10.77 41.94
N PRO A 364 10.61 -9.92 42.11
CA PRO A 364 11.34 -9.34 40.99
C PRO A 364 12.41 -10.31 40.48
N TYR A 365 12.21 -10.86 39.28
CA TYR A 365 13.26 -11.60 38.57
C TYR A 365 13.86 -10.75 37.45
N SER A 366 15.14 -10.39 37.68
CA SER A 366 16.26 -10.28 36.75
C SER A 366 15.96 -10.07 35.26
N SER A 367 16.43 -8.93 34.76
CA SER A 367 16.53 -8.59 33.35
C SER A 367 17.34 -9.62 32.54
N SER A 368 16.66 -10.52 31.84
CA SER A 368 17.13 -11.06 30.54
C SER A 368 16.09 -12.02 29.95
N SER A 369 15.41 -11.59 28.89
CA SER A 369 15.02 -12.48 27.79
C SER A 369 14.52 -11.65 26.62
N SER A 370 15.17 -11.88 25.48
CA SER A 370 14.95 -11.18 24.22
C SER A 370 13.59 -11.47 23.61
N LEU A 371 13.13 -10.51 22.80
CA LEU A 371 11.92 -10.47 21.98
C LEU A 371 11.62 -11.79 21.22
N VAL A 372 12.65 -12.58 20.94
CA VAL A 372 12.59 -13.86 20.21
C VAL A 372 11.68 -14.89 20.90
N GLY A 373 11.61 -14.88 22.25
CA GLY A 373 10.78 -15.82 22.99
C GLY A 373 9.27 -15.58 22.85
N ARG A 374 8.84 -14.33 22.60
CA ARG A 374 7.42 -13.97 22.47
C ARG A 374 6.85 -14.25 21.07
N VAL A 375 7.72 -14.29 20.05
CA VAL A 375 7.32 -14.52 18.65
C VAL A 375 7.38 -16.01 18.27
N MET A 376 8.24 -16.81 18.91
CA MET A 376 8.50 -18.21 18.52
C MET A 376 7.62 -19.26 19.22
N GLY A 377 6.82 -18.88 20.22
CA GLY A 377 6.04 -19.83 21.03
C GLY A 377 4.86 -20.52 20.32
N ALA A 378 4.49 -20.08 19.12
CA ALA A 378 3.31 -20.58 18.39
C ALA A 378 3.63 -21.24 17.03
N SER A 379 4.91 -21.36 16.64
CA SER A 379 5.28 -21.75 15.27
C SER A 379 6.36 -22.84 15.14
N LEU A 380 6.85 -23.43 16.24
CA LEU A 380 7.90 -24.46 16.21
C LEU A 380 7.40 -25.91 16.07
N GLY A 381 6.26 -26.11 15.40
CA GLY A 381 5.72 -27.45 15.15
C GLY A 381 6.23 -28.15 13.88
N ALA A 382 6.80 -27.44 12.90
CA ALA A 382 7.15 -28.08 11.62
C ALA A 382 8.10 -27.27 10.72
N VAL A 383 9.37 -27.05 11.09
CA VAL A 383 10.47 -26.93 10.11
C VAL A 383 11.80 -27.30 10.80
N SER A 384 12.19 -28.58 10.74
CA SER A 384 13.59 -28.97 10.88
C SER A 384 13.99 -29.72 9.61
N ASN A 385 14.72 -29.01 8.76
CA ASN A 385 15.52 -29.42 7.60
C ASN A 385 15.27 -28.45 6.45
N THR A 386 16.21 -27.52 6.27
CA THR A 386 16.88 -27.16 5.02
C THR A 386 17.56 -25.80 5.22
N VAL A 387 18.66 -25.78 5.99
CA VAL A 387 19.64 -24.68 5.95
C VAL A 387 20.89 -25.25 5.32
N GLY A 388 21.04 -25.02 4.02
CA GLY A 388 22.17 -25.48 3.24
C GLY A 388 21.86 -25.35 1.76
N ARG A 389 22.47 -24.33 1.13
CA ARG A 389 22.38 -23.91 -0.29
C ARG A 389 21.29 -22.88 -0.56
N TYR A 390 21.72 -21.65 -0.86
CA TYR A 390 21.39 -20.86 -2.06
C TYR A 390 21.87 -19.41 -1.84
N LEU A 391 23.13 -19.16 -2.14
CA LEU A 391 23.55 -17.83 -2.62
C LEU A 391 23.27 -17.82 -4.14
N PRO A 392 22.51 -16.85 -4.69
CA PRO A 392 22.33 -16.75 -6.13
C PRO A 392 23.61 -16.19 -6.80
N PRO A 393 24.21 -16.90 -7.78
CA PRO A 393 25.36 -16.40 -8.51
C PRO A 393 24.86 -15.44 -9.60
N LYS A 394 24.60 -14.17 -9.27
CA LYS A 394 24.31 -13.12 -10.27
C LYS A 394 24.74 -11.69 -9.87
N ALA A 395 25.52 -11.53 -8.80
CA ALA A 395 26.09 -10.23 -8.41
C ALA A 395 27.57 -10.04 -8.83
N THR A 396 28.25 -11.11 -9.23
CA THR A 396 29.65 -11.07 -9.69
C THR A 396 29.79 -10.94 -11.20
N GLU A 397 28.76 -11.26 -11.98
CA GLU A 397 28.79 -11.16 -13.45
C GLU A 397 28.66 -9.72 -13.98
N THR A 398 28.22 -8.78 -13.13
CA THR A 398 28.03 -7.36 -13.48
C THR A 398 29.33 -6.55 -13.36
N LEU A 399 30.33 -7.04 -12.62
CA LEU A 399 31.62 -6.37 -12.43
C LEU A 399 32.68 -6.81 -13.45
N GLU A 400 32.51 -7.97 -14.09
CA GLU A 400 33.45 -8.45 -15.13
C GLU A 400 33.12 -7.91 -16.54
N LYS A 401 31.94 -7.31 -16.75
CA LYS A 401 31.58 -6.67 -18.03
C LYS A 401 32.01 -5.21 -18.17
N THR A 402 32.62 -4.63 -17.14
CA THR A 402 33.21 -3.28 -17.21
C THR A 402 34.59 -3.23 -17.87
N ALA A 403 35.19 -4.37 -18.23
CA ALA A 403 36.51 -4.42 -18.88
C ALA A 403 36.48 -4.32 -20.42
N SER A 404 35.31 -4.30 -21.06
CA SER A 404 35.17 -4.14 -22.51
C SER A 404 34.11 -3.10 -22.87
N LEU A 405 34.44 -1.82 -22.64
CA LEU A 405 33.61 -0.71 -23.10
C LEU A 405 33.58 -0.69 -24.64
N PRO A 406 32.40 -0.69 -25.29
CA PRO A 406 32.30 -0.48 -26.73
C PRO A 406 32.68 0.96 -27.09
N THR A 407 33.45 1.13 -28.16
CA THR A 407 34.02 2.40 -28.67
C THR A 407 32.99 3.43 -29.18
N ASN A 408 31.68 3.16 -29.05
CA ASN A 408 30.63 4.07 -29.47
C ASN A 408 29.97 4.74 -28.25
N LEU A 409 30.05 6.07 -28.20
CA LEU A 409 29.41 6.96 -27.23
C LEU A 409 27.94 6.62 -26.96
N LEU A 410 27.22 6.17 -27.98
CA LEU A 410 25.80 5.82 -27.88
C LEU A 410 25.58 4.54 -27.07
N THR A 411 26.48 3.57 -27.18
CA THR A 411 26.43 2.31 -26.43
C THR A 411 26.93 2.50 -25.01
N ALA A 412 27.96 3.32 -24.81
CA ALA A 412 28.42 3.72 -23.47
C ALA A 412 27.31 4.48 -22.71
N ALA A 413 26.63 5.42 -23.36
CA ALA A 413 25.48 6.12 -22.78
C ALA A 413 24.33 5.16 -22.43
N GLN A 414 24.03 4.17 -23.28
CA GLN A 414 23.02 3.15 -22.99
C GLN A 414 23.38 2.27 -21.80
N VAL A 415 24.64 1.85 -21.67
CA VAL A 415 25.11 1.05 -20.54
C VAL A 415 25.11 1.88 -19.25
N SER A 416 25.61 3.11 -19.28
CA SER A 416 25.55 4.01 -18.12
C SER A 416 24.12 4.35 -17.70
N PHE A 417 23.21 4.52 -18.67
CA PHE A 417 21.78 4.72 -18.41
C PHE A 417 21.15 3.48 -17.80
N LYS A 418 21.49 2.27 -18.28
CA LYS A 418 20.99 1.00 -17.75
C LYS A 418 21.54 0.68 -16.35
N VAL A 419 22.79 1.03 -16.09
CA VAL A 419 23.39 0.92 -14.75
C VAL A 419 22.76 1.93 -13.79
N ALA A 420 22.55 3.18 -14.22
CA ALA A 420 21.79 4.16 -13.44
C ALA A 420 20.35 3.67 -13.20
N GLU A 421 19.70 3.06 -14.18
CA GLU A 421 18.39 2.43 -14.08
C GLU A 421 18.28 1.41 -12.95
N THR A 422 19.18 0.41 -12.97
CA THR A 422 19.21 -0.67 -11.99
C THR A 422 19.60 -0.15 -10.61
N THR A 423 20.50 0.85 -10.56
CA THR A 423 20.98 1.45 -9.31
C THR A 423 19.91 2.33 -8.66
N LEU A 424 19.13 3.05 -9.48
CA LEU A 424 18.06 3.94 -9.02
C LEU A 424 16.72 3.23 -8.83
N GLY A 425 16.64 1.92 -9.10
CA GLY A 425 15.38 1.17 -9.07
C GLY A 425 14.34 1.75 -10.03
N LEU A 426 14.80 2.31 -11.15
CA LEU A 426 13.93 2.88 -12.19
C LEU A 426 13.48 1.82 -13.20
N ASP A 427 13.93 0.57 -13.05
CA ASP A 427 13.52 -0.59 -13.84
C ASP A 427 12.01 -0.90 -13.69
N TYR A 428 11.40 -0.39 -12.61
CA TYR A 428 10.00 -0.61 -12.23
C TYR A 428 9.02 0.42 -12.82
N LEU A 429 9.48 1.27 -13.76
CA LEU A 429 8.61 2.21 -14.49
C LEU A 429 9.09 2.37 -15.93
N TYR A 430 8.21 1.91 -16.83
CA TYR A 430 8.25 1.95 -18.30
C TYR A 430 9.05 0.86 -19.00
#